data_AF-A0A520Q892-F1
#
_entry.id   AF-A0A520Q892-F1
#
_cell.length_a   1.000
_cell.length_b   1.000
_cell.length_c   1.000
_cell.angle_alpha   90.00
_cell.angle_beta   90.00
_cell.angle_gamma   90.00
#
_symmetry.space_group_name_H-M   'P 1'
#
loop_
_entity.id
_entity.type
_entity.pdbx_description
1 polymer ?
#
loop_
_entity_poly.entity_id
_entity_poly.type
_entity_poly.pdbx_seq_one_letter_code
_entity_poly.pdbx_strand_id
1 'polypeptide(L)'
;MALTSLHPEYGARLVLERDPAEAGVAYQLRVYEPEDVLHEGRALLDGAFALTWESTPPEWAVTFLERLLAGLAKKHAEDGSFPRKLTRWREPR
;
A
#
# COMPACT_ATOMS: atom_id res chain seq x y z
N MET A 1 -18.64 22.51 -9.76
CA MET A 1 -18.56 21.07 -9.45
C MET A 1 -17.23 20.82 -8.77
N ALA A 2 -17.21 20.84 -7.43
CA ALA A 2 -16.00 20.62 -6.66
C ALA A 2 -15.73 19.11 -6.60
N LEU A 3 -14.55 18.68 -7.05
CA LEU A 3 -14.01 17.36 -6.76
C LEU A 3 -13.82 17.28 -5.25
N THR A 4 -14.82 16.74 -4.54
CA THR A 4 -14.76 16.49 -3.11
C THR A 4 -13.52 15.65 -2.83
N SER A 5 -12.61 16.27 -2.10
CA SER A 5 -11.25 15.85 -1.84
C SER A 5 -11.20 14.37 -1.45
N LEU A 6 -10.45 13.56 -2.20
CA LEU A 6 -10.12 12.18 -1.83
C LEU A 6 -9.04 12.12 -0.72
N HIS A 7 -8.80 13.24 -0.02
CA HIS A 7 -7.89 13.37 1.09
C HIS A 7 -8.66 13.48 2.40
N PRO A 8 -8.26 12.78 3.46
CA PRO A 8 -8.67 13.15 4.80
C PRO A 8 -7.91 14.43 5.15
N GLU A 9 -8.61 15.52 5.47
CA GLU A 9 -7.98 16.81 5.81
C GLU A 9 -6.93 16.69 6.95
N TYR A 10 -6.94 15.60 7.72
CA TYR A 10 -6.03 15.39 8.87
C TYR A 10 -5.50 13.95 9.02
N GLY A 11 -5.75 13.04 8.07
CA GLY A 11 -5.41 11.61 8.18
C GLY A 11 -4.44 11.11 7.12
N ALA A 12 -4.12 9.81 7.15
CA ALA A 12 -3.27 9.19 6.13
C ALA A 12 -4.06 8.19 5.25
N ARG A 13 -3.70 8.12 3.97
CA ARG A 13 -4.26 7.17 3.00
C ARG A 13 -3.14 6.28 2.44
N LEU A 14 -3.33 4.97 2.48
CA LEU A 14 -2.42 4.01 1.88
C LEU A 14 -3.10 3.35 0.69
N VAL A 15 -2.40 3.29 -0.44
CA VAL A 15 -2.87 2.66 -1.66
C VAL A 15 -1.86 1.61 -2.09
N LEU A 16 -2.34 0.41 -2.38
CA LEU A 16 -1.57 -0.66 -3.02
C LEU A 16 -2.22 -0.96 -4.35
N GLU A 17 -1.49 -0.82 -5.44
CA GLU A 17 -1.96 -1.12 -6.80
C GLU A 17 -1.09 -2.20 -7.41
N ARG A 18 -1.72 -3.29 -7.85
CA ARG A 18 -1.02 -4.43 -8.42
C ARG A 18 -0.46 -4.06 -9.78
N ASP A 19 0.82 -4.32 -9.99
CA ASP A 19 1.46 -4.14 -11.29
C ASP A 19 1.20 -5.38 -12.16
N PRO A 20 0.44 -5.28 -13.27
CA PRO A 20 0.18 -6.41 -14.14
C PRO A 20 1.34 -6.74 -15.08
N ALA A 21 2.36 -5.87 -15.20
CA ALA A 21 3.49 -6.06 -16.11
C ALA A 21 4.62 -6.92 -15.51
N GLU A 22 4.61 -7.11 -14.19
CA GLU A 22 5.65 -7.84 -13.47
C GLU A 22 5.33 -9.34 -13.37
N ALA A 23 6.36 -10.17 -13.50
CA ALA A 23 6.24 -11.61 -13.28
C ALA A 23 6.07 -11.87 -11.78
N GLY A 24 4.90 -12.38 -11.38
CA GLY A 24 4.55 -12.61 -9.97
C GLY A 24 3.53 -11.58 -9.46
N VAL A 25 3.53 -11.35 -8.15
CA VAL A 25 2.58 -10.42 -7.53
C VAL A 25 3.35 -9.22 -6.98
N ALA A 26 3.42 -8.17 -7.79
CA ALA A 26 4.02 -6.90 -7.41
C ALA A 26 2.94 -5.84 -7.11
N TYR A 27 3.20 -4.99 -6.14
CA TYR A 27 2.36 -3.85 -5.77
C TYR A 27 3.18 -2.57 -5.76
N GLN A 28 2.68 -1.53 -6.44
CA GLN A 28 3.09 -0.15 -6.18
C GLN A 28 2.36 0.34 -4.92
N LEU A 29 3.11 0.93 -4.01
CA LEU A 29 2.64 1.43 -2.71
C LEU A 29 2.71 2.94 -2.71
N ARG A 30 1.65 3.58 -2.23
CA ARG A 30 1.59 5.03 -2.02
C ARG A 30 1.00 5.34 -0.67
N VAL A 31 1.73 6.07 0.15
CA VAL A 31 1.28 6.59 1.45
C VAL A 31 1.16 8.09 1.30
N TYR A 32 -0.08 8.57 1.33
CA TYR A 32 -0.41 9.99 1.34
C TYR A 32 -0.61 10.40 2.79
N GLU A 33 0.19 11.36 3.23
CA GLU A 33 0.08 11.99 4.55
C GLU A 33 -0.53 13.40 4.41
N PRO A 34 -0.92 14.04 5.53
CA PRO A 34 -1.28 15.45 5.54
C PRO A 34 -0.15 16.33 4.98
N GLU A 35 -0.48 17.58 4.67
CA GLU A 35 0.49 18.56 4.12
C GLU A 35 1.11 18.12 2.78
N ASP A 36 0.35 17.35 1.99
CA ASP A 36 0.72 16.87 0.65
C ASP A 36 1.99 16.02 0.59
N VAL A 37 2.37 15.39 1.72
CA VAL A 37 3.52 14.47 1.77
C VAL A 37 3.13 13.12 1.16
N LEU A 38 3.98 12.63 0.24
CA LEU A 38 3.81 11.35 -0.44
C LEU A 38 5.05 10.48 -0.26
N HIS A 39 4.83 9.23 0.16
CA HIS A 39 5.84 8.18 0.14
C HIS A 39 5.46 7.10 -0.85
N GLU A 40 6.38 6.80 -1.76
CA GLU A 40 6.21 5.75 -2.76
C GLU A 40 7.15 4.59 -2.47
N GLY A 41 6.68 3.40 -2.77
CA GLY A 41 7.42 2.18 -2.60
C GLY A 41 6.86 1.06 -3.45
N ARG A 42 7.52 -0.09 -3.38
CA ARG A 42 7.16 -1.28 -4.13
C ARG A 42 7.22 -2.49 -3.21
N ALA A 43 6.26 -3.39 -3.35
CA ALA A 43 6.28 -4.70 -2.73
C ALA A 43 6.28 -5.80 -3.79
N LEU A 44 7.04 -6.87 -3.54
CA LEU A 44 7.01 -8.10 -4.32
C LEU A 44 6.58 -9.24 -3.40
N LEU A 45 5.59 -10.03 -3.82
CA LEU A 45 5.15 -11.25 -3.14
C LEU A 45 5.55 -12.45 -3.99
N ASP A 46 6.55 -13.20 -3.52
CA ASP A 46 7.09 -14.41 -4.14
C ASP A 46 7.52 -15.40 -3.03
N GLY A 47 6.57 -16.16 -2.49
CA GLY A 47 6.75 -17.05 -1.32
C GLY A 47 6.95 -16.33 0.02
N ALA A 48 7.64 -15.19 0.02
CA ALA A 48 7.75 -14.19 1.08
C ALA A 48 7.37 -12.81 0.51
N PHE A 49 7.49 -11.73 1.32
CA PHE A 49 7.36 -10.37 0.81
C PHE A 49 8.69 -9.60 0.91
N ALA A 50 9.01 -8.83 -0.12
CA ALA A 50 10.07 -7.82 -0.10
C ALA A 50 9.43 -6.44 -0.25
N LEU A 51 9.84 -5.49 0.60
CA LEU A 51 9.32 -4.12 0.63
C LEU A 51 10.48 -3.15 0.40
N THR A 52 10.36 -2.29 -0.61
CA THR A 52 11.35 -1.27 -0.95
C THR A 52 10.66 0.10 -1.02
N TRP A 53 11.32 1.13 -0.51
CA TRP A 53 10.79 2.49 -0.48
C TRP A 53 11.68 3.46 -1.24
N GLU A 54 11.08 4.39 -1.97
CA GLU A 54 11.79 5.47 -2.66
C GLU A 54 12.09 6.64 -1.72
N SER A 55 11.22 6.87 -0.72
CA SER A 55 11.41 7.82 0.37
C SER A 55 11.06 7.16 1.69
N THR A 56 11.56 7.66 2.82
CA THR A 56 11.31 7.03 4.13
C THR A 56 9.88 7.33 4.60
N PRO A 57 8.93 6.37 4.56
CA PRO A 57 7.60 6.57 5.13
C PRO A 57 7.65 6.56 6.65
N PRO A 58 6.57 6.97 7.32
CA PRO A 58 6.47 6.88 8.76
C PRO A 58 6.40 5.41 9.22
N GLU A 59 7.02 5.12 10.37
CA GLU A 59 7.19 3.76 10.91
C GLU A 59 5.86 2.99 11.04
N TRP A 60 4.77 3.67 11.41
CA TRP A 60 3.46 3.06 11.53
C TRP A 60 2.94 2.52 10.19
N ALA A 61 3.25 3.20 9.08
CA ALA A 61 2.81 2.81 7.75
C ALA A 61 3.60 1.59 7.27
N VAL A 62 4.91 1.57 7.53
CA VAL A 62 5.77 0.39 7.30
C VAL A 62 5.21 -0.82 8.03
N THR A 63 5.04 -0.72 9.35
CA THR A 63 4.54 -1.81 10.19
C THR A 63 3.17 -2.32 9.73
N PHE A 64 2.27 -1.40 9.36
CA PHE A 64 0.95 -1.76 8.86
C PHE A 64 1.03 -2.49 7.52
N LEU A 65 1.83 -1.99 6.57
CA LEU A 65 1.97 -2.56 5.24
C LEU A 65 2.66 -3.92 5.27
N GLU A 66 3.69 -4.11 6.09
CA GLU A 66 4.32 -5.42 6.29
C GLU A 66 3.32 -6.48 6.76
N ARG A 67 2.50 -6.13 7.77
CA ARG A 67 1.45 -7.04 8.27
C ARG A 67 0.39 -7.32 7.22
N LEU A 68 -0.03 -6.29 6.47
CA LEU A 68 -1.00 -6.43 5.39
C LEU A 68 -0.48 -7.34 4.28
N LEU A 69 0.75 -7.12 3.82
CA LEU A 69 1.40 -7.90 2.76
C LEU A 69 1.61 -9.35 3.18
N ALA A 70 2.04 -9.60 4.42
CA ALA A 70 2.12 -10.96 4.97
C ALA A 70 0.75 -11.66 4.97
N GLY A 71 -0.31 -10.94 5.36
CA GLY A 71 -1.67 -11.46 5.33
C GLY A 71 -2.16 -11.76 3.91
N LEU A 72 -1.82 -10.92 2.93
CA LEU A 72 -2.17 -11.14 1.52
C LEU A 72 -1.43 -12.34 0.94
N ALA A 73 -0.12 -12.43 1.16
CA ALA A 73 0.70 -13.56 0.73
C ALA A 73 0.11 -14.88 1.28
N LYS A 74 -0.25 -14.91 2.57
CA LYS A 74 -0.87 -16.10 3.17
C LYS A 74 -2.26 -16.42 2.59
N LYS A 75 -3.12 -15.42 2.45
CA LYS A 75 -4.54 -15.63 2.06
C LYS A 75 -4.69 -16.03 0.59
N HIS A 76 -3.86 -15.48 -0.28
CA HIS A 76 -4.02 -15.59 -1.73
C HIS A 76 -2.96 -16.48 -2.41
N ALA A 77 -2.03 -17.08 -1.63
CA ALA A 77 -1.01 -17.98 -2.19
C ALA A 77 -1.61 -19.20 -2.88
N GLU A 78 -2.71 -19.75 -2.37
CA GLU A 78 -3.28 -21.01 -2.86
C GLU A 78 -4.13 -20.85 -4.12
N ASP A 79 -4.91 -19.76 -4.21
CA ASP A 79 -5.86 -19.51 -5.28
C ASP A 79 -5.39 -18.41 -6.26
N GLY A 80 -4.27 -17.75 -5.97
CA GLY A 80 -3.69 -16.69 -6.79
C GLY A 80 -4.57 -15.45 -6.89
N SER A 81 -5.60 -15.31 -6.03
CA SER A 81 -6.67 -14.31 -6.16
C SER A 81 -6.28 -12.93 -5.60
N PHE A 82 -5.03 -12.52 -5.82
CA PHE A 82 -4.48 -11.28 -5.27
C PHE A 82 -5.26 -10.04 -5.76
N PRO A 83 -5.68 -9.15 -4.86
CA PRO A 83 -6.49 -7.98 -5.21
C PRO A 83 -5.73 -7.03 -6.14
N ARG A 84 -6.43 -6.46 -7.12
CA ARG A 84 -5.84 -5.48 -8.06
C ARG A 84 -5.51 -4.14 -7.38
N LYS A 85 -6.34 -3.71 -6.44
CA LYS A 85 -6.15 -2.45 -5.71
C LYS A 85 -6.68 -2.59 -4.30
N LEU A 86 -5.92 -2.05 -3.34
CA LEU A 86 -6.34 -1.90 -1.96
C LEU A 86 -6.17 -0.45 -1.55
N THR A 87 -7.13 0.06 -0.80
CA THR A 87 -7.05 1.38 -0.18
C THR A 87 -7.34 1.23 1.31
N ARG A 88 -6.52 1.88 2.13
CA ARG A 88 -6.64 1.90 3.58
C ARG A 88 -6.54 3.34 4.06
N TRP A 89 -7.24 3.61 5.15
CA TRP A 89 -7.33 4.93 5.74
C TRP A 89 -6.92 4.84 7.19
N ARG A 90 -6.25 5.87 7.67
CA ARG A 90 -5.92 6.07 9.07
C ARG A 90 -6.41 7.43 9.49
N GLU A 91 -7.20 7.45 10.55
CA GLU A 91 -7.71 8.69 11.14
C GLU A 91 -6.56 9.53 11.72
N PRO A 92 -6.74 10.86 11.81
CA PRO A 92 -5.87 11.73 12.61
C PRO A 92 -5.68 11.15 14.01
N ARG A 93 -4.46 11.29 14.55
CA ARG A 93 -4.18 11.00 15.96
C ARG A 93 -4.59 12.17 16.84
#